data_AF-A0A0N8GPW5-F1
#
_entry.id   AF-A0A0N8GPW5-F1
#
_cell.length_a   1.000
_cell.length_b   1.000
_cell.length_c   1.000
_cell.angle_alpha   90.00
_cell.angle_beta   90.00
_cell.angle_gamma   90.00
#
_symmetry.space_group_name_H-M   'P 1'
#
loop_
_entity.id
_entity.type
_entity.pdbx_description
1 polymer ?
#
loop_
_entity_poly.entity_id
_entity_poly.type
_entity_poly.pdbx_seq_one_letter_code
_entity_poly.pdbx_strand_id
1 'polypeptide(L)'
;MGAKSGKSSVNTGIPWQAGIRFFITTIFMLGVLFLSAGRLQWWEGWAYIGMTLFVLVLSRALIILKNPDLARERVEASKKEDIKVWDKILVPLIAIYGPLISWIIAGLDERFGWTPDLPDFIQIIALGAMFLGSMIATWAMLVNRFFSSHVRIQADRGHTVVSAGPYRVVRHPGYAGSILAWIAAPVFFSSYWVAIPSIVVITLTIIRTALEDRMLQKELAGYREYAERVRYRLIPGIW
;
A
#
# COMPACT_ATOMS: atom_id res chain seq x y z
N MET A 1 31.79 -43.00 7.98
CA MET A 1 32.15 -41.67 8.53
C MET A 1 32.12 -40.65 7.40
N GLY A 2 31.40 -39.53 7.57
CA GLY A 2 31.55 -38.32 6.74
C GLY A 2 30.46 -38.01 5.71
N ALA A 3 29.19 -37.89 6.11
CA ALA A 3 28.19 -37.23 5.27
C ALA A 3 28.35 -35.71 5.36
N LYS A 4 28.61 -35.08 4.21
CA LYS A 4 28.81 -33.63 4.02
C LYS A 4 27.59 -32.85 4.49
N SER A 5 27.73 -32.00 5.52
CA SER A 5 26.73 -30.98 5.83
C SER A 5 26.91 -29.81 4.85
N GLY A 6 26.09 -29.76 3.81
CA GLY A 6 25.95 -28.58 2.97
C GLY A 6 25.26 -27.48 3.77
N LYS A 7 26.05 -26.58 4.38
CA LYS A 7 25.53 -25.28 4.83
C LYS A 7 25.19 -24.49 3.57
N SER A 8 23.90 -24.37 3.25
CA SER A 8 23.43 -23.39 2.28
C SER A 8 23.80 -22.00 2.80
N SER A 9 24.68 -21.32 2.08
CA SER A 9 24.99 -19.92 2.34
C SER A 9 23.72 -19.11 2.12
N VAL A 10 23.12 -18.64 3.21
CA VAL A 10 22.04 -17.65 3.15
C VAL A 10 22.65 -16.41 2.54
N ASN A 11 22.29 -16.12 1.29
CA ASN A 11 22.70 -14.91 0.61
C ASN A 11 21.95 -13.74 1.28
N THR A 12 22.60 -13.07 2.23
CA THR A 12 22.05 -12.00 3.07
C THR A 12 22.10 -10.62 2.41
N GLY A 13 22.60 -10.51 1.18
CA GLY A 13 22.61 -9.26 0.41
C GLY A 13 21.21 -8.92 -0.12
N ILE A 14 20.82 -7.64 -0.02
CA ILE A 14 19.69 -7.12 -0.79
C ILE A 14 19.98 -7.43 -2.27
N PRO A 15 19.12 -8.18 -2.98
CA PRO A 15 19.40 -8.53 -4.36
C PRO A 15 19.52 -7.23 -5.17
N TRP A 16 20.61 -7.05 -5.92
CA TRP A 16 20.88 -5.84 -6.72
C TRP A 16 19.68 -5.43 -7.60
N GLN A 17 18.89 -6.42 -8.04
CA GLN A 17 17.64 -6.26 -8.77
C GLN A 17 16.59 -5.41 -8.01
N ALA A 18 16.50 -5.55 -6.68
CA ALA A 18 15.60 -4.74 -5.85
C ALA A 18 16.07 -3.28 -5.79
N GLY A 19 17.38 -3.04 -5.71
CA GLY A 19 17.96 -1.70 -5.79
C GLY A 19 17.65 -1.05 -7.14
N ILE A 20 17.91 -1.74 -8.26
CA ILE A 20 17.59 -1.22 -9.60
C ILE A 20 16.10 -0.93 -9.75
N ARG A 21 15.24 -1.85 -9.32
CA ARG A 21 13.79 -1.62 -9.39
C ARG A 21 13.38 -0.38 -8.60
N PHE A 22 13.94 -0.16 -7.42
CA PHE A 22 13.71 1.03 -6.61
C PHE A 22 14.12 2.30 -7.36
N PHE A 23 15.32 2.34 -7.95
CA PHE A 23 15.79 3.49 -8.74
C PHE A 23 14.92 3.75 -9.97
N ILE A 24 14.58 2.71 -10.73
CA ILE A 24 13.70 2.83 -11.91
C ILE A 24 12.34 3.37 -11.52
N THR A 25 11.70 2.82 -10.48
CA THR A 25 10.39 3.30 -10.02
C THR A 25 10.46 4.74 -9.52
N THR A 26 11.55 5.12 -8.85
CA THR A 26 11.75 6.49 -8.36
C THR A 26 11.92 7.48 -9.51
N ILE A 27 12.78 7.17 -10.49
CA ILE A 27 12.99 7.99 -11.69
C ILE A 27 11.70 8.07 -12.51
N PHE A 28 10.95 6.97 -12.63
CA PHE A 28 9.67 6.95 -13.31
C PHE A 28 8.65 7.87 -12.63
N MET A 29 8.52 7.80 -11.30
CA MET A 29 7.62 8.66 -10.53
C MET A 29 8.01 10.14 -10.65
N LEU A 30 9.31 10.47 -10.50
CA LEU A 30 9.85 11.81 -10.73
C LEU A 30 9.51 12.30 -12.14
N GLY A 31 9.77 11.48 -13.15
CA GLY A 31 9.49 11.78 -14.55
C GLY A 31 8.02 12.07 -14.78
N VAL A 32 7.11 11.21 -14.33
CA VAL A 32 5.67 11.43 -14.50
C VAL A 32 5.22 12.75 -13.87
N LEU A 33 5.54 12.97 -12.60
CA LEU A 33 5.09 14.17 -11.88
C LEU A 33 5.62 15.45 -12.53
N PHE A 34 6.93 15.55 -12.76
CA PHE A 34 7.55 16.79 -13.22
C PHE A 34 7.44 17.02 -14.73
N LEU A 35 7.36 15.97 -15.56
CA LEU A 35 7.06 16.14 -16.98
C LEU A 35 5.60 16.57 -17.19
N SER A 36 4.66 16.05 -16.39
CA SER A 36 3.27 16.50 -16.40
C SER A 36 3.15 17.95 -15.91
N ALA A 37 3.82 18.32 -14.81
CA ALA A 37 3.86 19.68 -14.28
C ALA A 37 4.54 20.69 -15.22
N GLY A 38 5.52 20.26 -16.01
CA GLY A 38 6.28 21.15 -16.91
C GLY A 38 7.21 22.12 -16.18
N ARG A 39 7.32 22.04 -14.84
CA ARG A 39 8.26 22.81 -14.01
C ARG A 39 8.78 21.97 -12.85
N LEU A 40 10.03 22.23 -12.43
CA LEU A 40 10.64 21.56 -11.27
C LEU A 40 10.37 22.29 -9.94
N GLN A 41 9.96 23.56 -10.00
CA GLN A 41 9.63 24.38 -8.84
C GLN A 41 8.18 24.14 -8.42
N TRP A 42 7.89 22.91 -7.98
CA TRP A 42 6.58 22.47 -7.52
C TRP A 42 6.77 21.71 -6.20
N TRP A 43 6.39 22.31 -5.08
CA TRP A 43 6.78 21.83 -3.75
C TRP A 43 6.00 20.57 -3.37
N GLU A 44 4.75 20.47 -3.80
CA GLU A 44 3.84 19.34 -3.63
C GLU A 44 4.45 18.10 -4.29
N GLY A 45 5.00 18.26 -5.50
CA GLY A 45 5.73 17.20 -6.20
C GLY A 45 6.91 16.68 -5.37
N TRP A 46 7.75 17.57 -4.85
CA TRP A 46 8.90 17.18 -4.02
C TRP A 46 8.49 16.60 -2.66
N ALA A 47 7.51 17.19 -1.99
CA ALA A 47 7.01 16.76 -0.70
C ALA A 47 6.35 15.37 -0.78
N TYR A 48 5.55 15.13 -1.83
CA TYR A 48 4.95 13.82 -2.10
C TYR A 48 6.02 12.75 -2.32
N ILE A 49 7.02 13.04 -3.15
CA ILE A 49 8.09 12.09 -3.45
C ILE A 49 8.92 11.82 -2.21
N GLY A 50 9.33 12.86 -1.48
CA GLY A 50 10.10 12.74 -0.24
C GLY A 50 9.36 11.89 0.79
N MET A 51 8.07 12.18 1.03
CA MET A 51 7.22 11.41 1.92
C MET A 51 7.07 9.95 1.44
N THR A 52 6.77 9.73 0.16
CA THR A 52 6.56 8.40 -0.41
C THR A 52 7.84 7.54 -0.31
N LEU A 53 8.99 8.11 -0.64
CA LEU A 53 10.28 7.42 -0.53
C LEU A 53 10.63 7.12 0.92
N PHE A 54 10.43 8.08 1.82
CA PHE A 54 10.65 7.89 3.25
C PHE A 54 9.80 6.73 3.79
N VAL A 55 8.49 6.76 3.52
CA VAL A 55 7.54 5.70 3.91
C VAL A 55 7.95 4.36 3.31
N LEU A 56 8.29 4.33 2.01
CA LEU A 56 8.68 3.11 1.31
C LEU A 56 9.94 2.50 1.96
N VAL A 57 11.00 3.29 2.14
CA VAL A 57 12.26 2.82 2.72
C VAL A 57 12.05 2.38 4.17
N LEU A 58 11.39 3.19 4.99
CA LEU A 58 11.11 2.88 6.39
C LEU A 58 10.28 1.59 6.52
N SER A 59 9.17 1.49 5.78
CA SER A 59 8.30 0.32 5.81
C SER A 59 9.05 -0.95 5.41
N ARG A 60 9.85 -0.89 4.34
CA ARG A 60 10.65 -2.05 3.88
C ARG A 60 11.74 -2.42 4.87
N ALA A 61 12.47 -1.46 5.42
CA ALA A 61 13.48 -1.70 6.43
C ALA A 61 12.87 -2.38 7.67
N LEU A 62 11.76 -1.84 8.20
CA LEU A 62 11.08 -2.42 9.36
C LEU A 62 10.57 -3.84 9.09
N ILE A 63 10.00 -4.10 7.90
CA ILE A 63 9.52 -5.45 7.54
C ILE A 63 10.69 -6.43 7.39
N ILE A 64 11.80 -6.04 6.74
CA ILE A 64 12.98 -6.91 6.59
C ILE A 64 13.58 -7.25 7.95
N LEU A 65 13.65 -6.28 8.86
CA LEU A 65 14.21 -6.45 10.20
C LEU A 65 13.31 -7.30 11.11
N LYS A 66 11.99 -7.11 11.07
CA LYS A 66 11.05 -7.80 11.99
C LYS A 66 10.47 -9.10 11.43
N ASN A 67 10.17 -9.14 10.13
CA ASN A 67 9.45 -10.22 9.46
C ASN A 67 10.07 -10.53 8.08
N PRO A 68 11.29 -11.10 8.00
CA PRO A 68 11.96 -11.38 6.73
C PRO A 68 11.14 -12.31 5.81
N ASP A 69 10.38 -13.24 6.37
CA ASP A 69 9.50 -14.12 5.60
C ASP A 69 8.34 -13.36 4.95
N LEU A 70 7.80 -12.33 5.60
CA LEU A 70 6.80 -11.45 5.01
C LEU A 70 7.41 -10.62 3.87
N ALA A 71 8.66 -10.15 4.03
CA ALA A 71 9.36 -9.43 2.97
C ALA A 71 9.47 -10.29 1.69
N ARG A 72 9.85 -11.57 1.83
CA ARG A 72 9.92 -12.53 0.73
C ARG A 72 8.56 -12.78 0.08
N GLU A 73 7.53 -13.07 0.90
CA GLU A 73 6.17 -13.26 0.39
C GLU A 73 5.72 -12.07 -0.45
N ARG A 74 5.95 -10.82 -0.01
CA ARG A 74 5.51 -9.63 -0.76
C ARG A 74 6.19 -9.46 -2.12
N VAL A 75 7.41 -9.99 -2.29
CA VAL A 75 8.16 -9.97 -3.56
C VAL A 75 7.67 -11.08 -4.49
N GLU A 76 7.39 -12.26 -3.96
CA GLU A 76 7.01 -13.45 -4.72
C GLU A 76 5.51 -13.56 -4.96
N ALA A 77 4.68 -12.85 -4.19
CA ALA A 77 3.24 -12.99 -4.17
C ALA A 77 2.61 -12.93 -5.56
N SER A 78 3.06 -12.04 -6.45
CA SER A 78 2.51 -11.91 -7.80
C SER A 78 2.78 -13.12 -8.71
N LYS A 79 3.72 -14.00 -8.33
CA LYS A 79 4.07 -15.23 -9.05
C LYS A 79 3.36 -16.46 -8.50
N LYS A 80 2.64 -16.34 -7.39
CA LYS A 80 1.94 -17.47 -6.76
C LYS A 80 0.70 -17.83 -7.58
N GLU A 81 0.46 -19.13 -7.75
CA GLU A 81 -0.66 -19.62 -8.58
C GLU A 81 -2.01 -19.50 -7.87
N ASP A 82 -2.01 -19.53 -6.54
CA ASP A 82 -3.19 -19.52 -5.66
C ASP A 82 -3.74 -18.11 -5.37
N ILE A 83 -3.22 -17.08 -6.05
CA ILE A 83 -3.80 -15.73 -6.02
C ILE A 83 -5.21 -15.76 -6.61
N LYS A 84 -6.16 -15.12 -5.93
CA LYS A 84 -7.53 -15.00 -6.43
C LYS A 84 -7.57 -14.18 -7.73
N VAL A 85 -8.31 -14.67 -8.73
CA VAL A 85 -8.38 -14.07 -10.08
C VAL A 85 -8.84 -12.61 -10.06
N TRP A 86 -9.84 -12.28 -9.25
CA TRP A 86 -10.33 -10.91 -9.09
C TRP A 86 -9.24 -9.97 -8.54
N ASP A 87 -8.34 -10.48 -7.70
CA ASP A 87 -7.27 -9.68 -7.11
C ASP A 87 -6.18 -9.36 -8.13
N LYS A 88 -5.92 -10.27 -9.09
CA LYS A 88 -5.01 -10.03 -10.22
C LYS A 88 -5.46 -8.84 -11.09
N ILE A 89 -6.76 -8.53 -11.08
CA ILE A 89 -7.33 -7.38 -11.79
C ILE A 89 -7.32 -6.13 -10.90
N LEU A 90 -7.73 -6.24 -9.63
CA LEU A 90 -7.84 -5.10 -8.73
C LEU A 90 -6.48 -4.50 -8.34
N VAL A 91 -5.46 -5.34 -8.10
CA VAL A 91 -4.13 -4.88 -7.67
C VAL A 91 -3.49 -3.88 -8.62
N PRO A 92 -3.34 -4.15 -9.94
CA PRO A 92 -2.73 -3.17 -10.84
C PRO A 92 -3.56 -1.89 -10.97
N LEU A 93 -4.90 -1.98 -10.94
CA LEU A 93 -5.77 -0.80 -10.96
C LEU A 93 -5.52 0.10 -9.75
N ILE A 94 -5.40 -0.48 -8.56
CA ILE A 94 -5.21 0.26 -7.31
C ILE A 94 -3.76 0.74 -7.14
N ALA A 95 -2.78 -0.11 -7.44
CA ALA A 95 -1.39 0.12 -7.06
C ALA A 95 -0.49 0.67 -8.18
N ILE A 96 -0.96 0.65 -9.43
CA ILE A 96 -0.19 1.14 -10.59
C ILE A 96 -0.98 2.24 -11.30
N TYR A 97 -2.16 1.92 -11.84
CA TYR A 97 -2.91 2.85 -12.67
C TYR A 97 -3.50 4.01 -11.87
N GLY A 98 -4.05 3.76 -10.67
CA GLY A 98 -4.56 4.81 -9.79
C GLY A 98 -3.53 5.91 -9.48
N PRO A 99 -2.37 5.57 -8.89
CA PRO A 99 -1.29 6.54 -8.65
C PRO A 99 -0.80 7.22 -9.92
N LEU A 100 -0.57 6.46 -10.99
CA LEU A 100 -0.09 6.99 -12.27
C LEU A 100 -1.04 8.07 -12.82
N ILE A 101 -2.34 7.78 -12.88
CA ILE A 101 -3.36 8.73 -13.36
C ILE A 101 -3.41 9.95 -12.43
N SER A 102 -3.32 9.74 -11.12
CA SER A 102 -3.35 10.84 -10.15
C SER A 102 -2.15 11.77 -10.28
N TRP A 103 -0.94 11.22 -10.48
CA TRP A 103 0.27 12.01 -10.71
C TRP A 103 0.21 12.80 -12.00
N ILE A 104 -0.30 12.18 -13.08
CA ILE A 104 -0.49 12.87 -14.36
C ILE A 104 -1.49 14.01 -14.19
N ILE A 105 -2.65 13.76 -13.57
CA ILE A 105 -3.68 14.78 -13.35
C ILE A 105 -3.15 15.91 -12.46
N ALA A 106 -2.51 15.59 -11.33
CA ALA A 106 -1.95 16.59 -10.43
C ALA A 106 -0.91 17.47 -11.14
N GLY A 107 0.00 16.86 -11.90
CA GLY A 107 0.98 17.61 -12.69
C GLY A 107 0.34 18.45 -13.79
N LEU A 108 -0.65 17.93 -14.53
CA LEU A 108 -1.32 18.72 -15.56
C LEU A 108 -2.15 19.88 -14.96
N ASP A 109 -2.79 19.66 -13.82
CA ASP A 109 -3.54 20.70 -13.12
C ASP A 109 -2.60 21.81 -12.64
N GLU A 110 -1.46 21.43 -12.07
CA GLU A 110 -0.36 22.34 -11.74
C GLU A 110 0.13 23.12 -12.98
N ARG A 111 0.33 22.44 -14.11
CA ARG A 111 0.83 23.06 -15.35
C ARG A 111 -0.14 24.07 -15.95
N PHE A 112 -1.44 23.78 -15.90
CA PHE A 112 -2.46 24.54 -16.61
C PHE A 112 -3.34 25.40 -15.68
N GLY A 113 -3.19 25.26 -14.36
CA GLY A 113 -3.94 25.99 -13.34
C GLY A 113 -5.45 25.78 -13.41
N TRP A 114 -5.91 24.53 -13.54
CA TRP A 114 -7.36 24.26 -13.62
C TRP A 114 -8.07 24.46 -12.28
N THR A 115 -7.36 24.23 -11.17
CA THR A 115 -7.87 24.35 -9.80
C THR A 115 -7.19 25.53 -9.08
N PRO A 116 -7.94 26.37 -8.34
CA PRO A 116 -7.34 27.37 -7.46
C PRO A 116 -6.50 26.72 -6.36
N ASP A 117 -5.35 27.33 -6.08
CA ASP A 117 -4.44 26.80 -5.06
C ASP A 117 -5.00 26.94 -3.64
N LEU A 118 -4.74 25.94 -2.80
CA LEU A 118 -5.12 25.92 -1.40
C LEU A 118 -3.99 26.49 -0.54
N PRO A 119 -4.30 27.14 0.58
CA PRO A 119 -3.27 27.57 1.53
C PRO A 119 -2.35 26.41 1.95
N ASP A 120 -1.03 26.63 1.94
CA ASP A 120 0.00 25.63 2.24
C ASP A 120 -0.28 24.83 3.51
N PHE A 121 -0.79 25.48 4.57
CA PHE A 121 -1.08 24.79 5.84
C PHE A 121 -2.15 23.68 5.69
N ILE A 122 -3.13 23.85 4.79
CA ILE A 122 -4.14 22.82 4.48
C ILE A 122 -3.48 21.65 3.76
N GLN A 123 -2.62 21.95 2.79
CA GLN A 123 -1.87 20.94 2.04
C GLN A 123 -0.91 20.16 2.97
N ILE A 124 -0.24 20.83 3.90
CA ILE A 124 0.62 20.21 4.92
C ILE A 124 -0.18 19.28 5.85
N ILE A 125 -1.37 19.69 6.29
CA ILE A 125 -2.26 18.82 7.09
C ILE A 125 -2.66 17.59 6.27
N ALA A 126 -2.99 17.75 4.99
CA ALA A 126 -3.32 16.65 4.09
C ALA A 126 -2.12 15.70 3.89
N LEU A 127 -0.91 16.23 3.70
CA LEU A 127 0.32 15.44 3.66
C LEU A 127 0.51 14.64 4.97
N GLY A 128 0.24 15.26 6.11
CA GLY A 128 0.24 14.61 7.42
C GLY A 128 -0.77 13.45 7.50
N ALA A 129 -1.98 13.63 6.96
CA ALA A 129 -2.99 12.57 6.88
C ALA A 129 -2.56 11.42 5.94
N MET A 130 -1.94 11.72 4.80
CA MET A 130 -1.36 10.71 3.89
C MET A 130 -0.25 9.92 4.57
N PHE A 131 0.64 10.61 5.27
CA PHE A 131 1.71 9.99 6.04
C PHE A 131 1.14 9.09 7.14
N LEU A 132 0.18 9.58 7.92
CA LEU A 132 -0.48 8.81 8.98
C LEU A 132 -1.17 7.57 8.43
N GLY A 133 -1.93 7.68 7.34
CA GLY A 133 -2.57 6.55 6.67
C GLY A 133 -1.56 5.48 6.24
N SER A 134 -0.42 5.93 5.70
CA SER A 134 0.69 5.05 5.32
C SER A 134 1.36 4.38 6.52
N MET A 135 1.44 5.06 7.67
CA MET A 135 1.96 4.49 8.91
C MET A 135 1.00 3.47 9.53
N ILE A 136 -0.31 3.70 9.47
CA ILE A 136 -1.32 2.70 9.87
C ILE A 136 -1.17 1.43 9.02
N ALA A 137 -0.99 1.57 7.70
CA ALA A 137 -0.76 0.44 6.82
C ALA A 137 0.57 -0.30 7.12
N THR A 138 1.63 0.46 7.41
CA THR A 138 2.91 -0.13 7.89
C THR A 138 2.74 -0.87 9.21
N TRP A 139 2.00 -0.31 10.17
CA TRP A 139 1.73 -0.96 11.45
C TRP A 139 0.95 -2.28 11.26
N ALA A 140 -0.08 -2.28 10.41
CA ALA A 140 -0.81 -3.49 10.05
C ALA A 140 0.12 -4.55 9.44
N MET A 141 1.00 -4.15 8.51
CA MET A 141 2.01 -5.05 7.91
C MET A 141 2.96 -5.64 8.94
N LEU A 142 3.43 -4.84 9.92
CA LEU A 142 4.38 -5.31 10.92
C LEU A 142 3.76 -6.30 11.91
N VAL A 143 2.46 -6.17 12.19
CA VAL A 143 1.75 -7.08 13.10
C VAL A 143 1.28 -8.35 12.38
N ASN A 144 0.96 -8.27 11.09
CA ASN A 144 0.46 -9.39 10.33
C ASN A 144 1.52 -10.00 9.39
N ARG A 145 2.13 -11.11 9.82
CA ARG A 145 3.10 -11.88 9.01
C ARG A 145 2.55 -12.45 7.70
N PHE A 146 1.22 -12.45 7.53
CA PHE A 146 0.49 -12.89 6.34
C PHE A 146 0.00 -11.72 5.48
N PHE A 147 0.46 -10.48 5.71
CA PHE A 147 0.12 -9.31 4.88
C PHE A 147 0.74 -9.37 3.47
N SER A 148 0.22 -10.24 2.62
CA SER A 148 0.68 -10.39 1.24
C SER A 148 0.30 -9.17 0.40
N SER A 149 0.98 -8.97 -0.73
CA SER A 149 0.59 -7.93 -1.70
C SER A 149 -0.61 -8.35 -2.54
N HIS A 150 -0.85 -9.66 -2.63
CA HIS A 150 -1.96 -10.28 -3.34
C HIS A 150 -2.77 -11.18 -2.40
N VAL A 151 -4.08 -11.22 -2.61
CA VAL A 151 -5.02 -11.94 -1.76
C VAL A 151 -4.95 -13.45 -2.08
N ARG A 152 -4.52 -14.23 -1.08
CA ARG A 152 -4.44 -15.70 -1.13
C ARG A 152 -4.50 -16.32 0.27
N ILE A 153 -4.86 -17.60 0.37
CA ILE A 153 -4.70 -18.38 1.60
C ILE A 153 -3.30 -19.00 1.60
N GLN A 154 -2.45 -18.53 2.51
CA GLN A 154 -1.04 -18.92 2.58
C GLN A 154 -0.84 -20.23 3.35
N ALA A 155 -1.47 -21.32 2.88
CA ALA A 155 -1.37 -22.64 3.51
C ALA A 155 0.08 -23.12 3.63
N ASP A 156 0.90 -22.79 2.63
CA ASP A 156 2.36 -23.02 2.59
C ASP A 156 3.13 -22.32 3.72
N ARG A 157 2.54 -21.28 4.34
CA ARG A 157 3.12 -20.51 5.44
C ARG A 157 2.40 -20.75 6.78
N GLY A 158 1.45 -21.69 6.82
CA GLY A 158 0.60 -21.94 7.99
C GLY A 158 -0.28 -20.74 8.34
N HIS A 159 -1.02 -20.21 7.36
CA HIS A 159 -1.87 -19.03 7.53
C HIS A 159 -2.81 -19.17 8.74
N THR A 160 -2.68 -18.25 9.70
CA THR A 160 -3.56 -18.14 10.87
C THR A 160 -4.09 -16.71 11.01
N VAL A 161 -5.18 -16.57 11.75
CA VAL A 161 -5.81 -15.28 12.01
C VAL A 161 -4.93 -14.43 12.93
N VAL A 162 -4.63 -13.21 12.48
CA VAL A 162 -3.95 -12.19 13.28
C VAL A 162 -4.98 -11.22 13.83
N SER A 163 -5.06 -11.11 15.15
CA SER A 163 -6.01 -10.24 15.87
C SER A 163 -5.33 -9.22 16.79
N ALA A 164 -4.01 -9.04 16.68
CA ALA A 164 -3.23 -8.12 17.51
C ALA A 164 -3.10 -6.72 16.86
N GLY A 165 -2.68 -5.74 17.66
CA GLY A 165 -2.43 -4.38 17.18
C GLY A 165 -3.67 -3.73 16.56
N PRO A 166 -3.60 -3.15 15.34
CA PRO A 166 -4.73 -2.44 14.76
C PRO A 166 -5.88 -3.39 14.36
N TYR A 167 -5.59 -4.69 14.25
CA TYR A 167 -6.60 -5.73 14.02
C TYR A 167 -7.55 -5.95 15.22
N ARG A 168 -7.27 -5.34 16.39
CA ARG A 168 -8.22 -5.33 17.51
C ARG A 168 -9.40 -4.40 17.29
N VAL A 169 -9.27 -3.44 16.38
CA VAL A 169 -10.25 -2.35 16.17
C VAL A 169 -11.03 -2.57 14.87
N VAL A 170 -10.32 -2.86 13.78
CA VAL A 170 -10.89 -3.12 12.45
C VAL A 170 -10.20 -4.31 11.81
N ARG A 171 -10.91 -5.05 10.96
CA ARG A 171 -10.35 -6.26 10.32
C ARG A 171 -9.34 -5.97 9.21
N HIS A 172 -9.44 -4.81 8.56
CA HIS A 172 -8.59 -4.42 7.41
C HIS A 172 -7.89 -3.07 7.61
N PRO A 173 -7.06 -2.92 8.66
CA PRO A 173 -6.44 -1.64 8.98
C PRO A 173 -5.48 -1.12 7.90
N GLY A 174 -4.86 -2.02 7.12
CA GLY A 174 -4.02 -1.62 5.99
C GLY A 174 -4.80 -0.92 4.87
N TYR A 175 -6.02 -1.39 4.59
CA TYR A 175 -6.91 -0.75 3.63
C TYR A 175 -7.50 0.54 4.19
N ALA A 176 -7.84 0.59 5.48
CA ALA A 176 -8.29 1.82 6.13
C ALA A 176 -7.22 2.94 6.03
N GLY A 177 -5.95 2.60 6.32
CA GLY A 177 -4.83 3.53 6.17
C GLY A 177 -4.62 4.00 4.73
N SER A 178 -4.72 3.09 3.76
CA SER A 178 -4.63 3.44 2.34
C SER A 178 -5.77 4.37 1.91
N ILE A 179 -7.00 4.12 2.35
CA ILE A 179 -8.16 4.96 2.04
C ILE A 179 -7.98 6.37 2.60
N LEU A 180 -7.46 6.50 3.83
CA LEU A 180 -7.16 7.82 4.41
C LEU A 180 -6.18 8.62 3.53
N ALA A 181 -5.13 7.98 3.02
CA ALA A 181 -4.18 8.65 2.13
C ALA A 181 -4.83 9.07 0.80
N TRP A 182 -5.74 8.27 0.25
CA TRP A 182 -6.48 8.61 -0.97
C TRP A 182 -7.51 9.72 -0.75
N ILE A 183 -8.13 9.81 0.43
CA ILE A 183 -9.01 10.92 0.78
C ILE A 183 -8.22 12.23 0.86
N ALA A 184 -7.00 12.19 1.39
CA ALA A 184 -6.15 13.37 1.55
C ALA A 184 -5.47 13.82 0.23
N ALA A 185 -5.30 12.94 -0.75
CA ALA A 185 -4.54 13.23 -1.98
C ALA A 185 -5.05 14.45 -2.78
N PRO A 186 -6.36 14.65 -3.03
CA PRO A 186 -6.85 15.81 -3.78
C PRO A 186 -6.59 17.13 -3.06
N VAL A 187 -6.67 17.11 -1.72
CA VAL A 187 -6.40 18.28 -0.88
C VAL A 187 -4.91 18.60 -0.86
N PHE A 188 -4.07 17.57 -0.78
CA PHE A 188 -2.61 17.73 -0.80
C PHE A 188 -2.09 18.26 -2.14
N PHE A 189 -2.59 17.75 -3.26
CA PHE A 189 -2.18 18.25 -4.59
C PHE A 189 -2.90 19.53 -5.02
N SER A 190 -3.73 20.10 -4.14
CA SER A 190 -4.61 21.22 -4.45
C SER A 190 -5.35 21.08 -5.79
N SER A 191 -5.89 19.88 -6.06
CA SER A 191 -6.49 19.52 -7.34
C SER A 191 -7.82 18.80 -7.15
N TYR A 192 -8.91 19.41 -7.63
CA TYR A 192 -10.23 18.78 -7.62
C TYR A 192 -10.27 17.55 -8.54
N TRP A 193 -9.50 17.59 -9.63
CA TRP A 193 -9.46 16.51 -10.62
C TRP A 193 -8.82 15.24 -10.07
N VAL A 194 -7.89 15.34 -9.11
CA VAL A 194 -7.33 14.19 -8.38
C VAL A 194 -8.39 13.46 -7.55
N ALA A 195 -9.52 14.10 -7.22
CA ALA A 195 -10.61 13.43 -6.51
C ALA A 195 -11.22 12.28 -7.33
N ILE A 196 -11.23 12.38 -8.66
CA ILE A 196 -11.79 11.34 -9.54
C ILE A 196 -11.03 10.02 -9.41
N PRO A 197 -9.71 9.94 -9.70
CA PRO A 197 -8.97 8.70 -9.50
C PRO A 197 -8.95 8.27 -8.03
N SER A 198 -8.98 9.21 -7.07
CA SER A 198 -9.05 8.88 -5.64
C SER A 198 -10.34 8.14 -5.29
N ILE A 199 -11.51 8.61 -5.74
CA ILE A 199 -12.81 7.95 -5.53
C ILE A 199 -12.81 6.56 -6.17
N VAL A 200 -12.26 6.43 -7.38
CA VAL A 200 -12.14 5.13 -8.06
C VAL A 200 -11.29 4.17 -7.23
N VAL A 201 -10.10 4.59 -6.79
CA VAL A 201 -9.21 3.73 -6.00
C VAL A 201 -9.81 3.38 -4.64
N ILE A 202 -10.48 4.31 -3.96
CA ILE A 202 -11.19 4.04 -2.70
C ILE A 202 -12.28 2.99 -2.94
N THR A 203 -13.08 3.15 -3.99
CA THR A 203 -14.16 2.21 -4.34
C THR A 203 -13.60 0.81 -4.63
N LEU A 204 -12.55 0.72 -5.45
CA LEU A 204 -11.88 -0.55 -5.75
C LEU A 204 -11.28 -1.19 -4.48
N THR A 205 -10.74 -0.39 -3.57
CA THR A 205 -10.20 -0.85 -2.28
C THR A 205 -11.32 -1.37 -1.36
N ILE A 206 -12.49 -0.73 -1.33
CA ILE A 206 -13.66 -1.20 -0.59
C ILE A 206 -14.16 -2.53 -1.16
N ILE A 207 -14.25 -2.65 -2.49
CA ILE A 207 -14.62 -3.91 -3.16
C ILE A 207 -13.60 -5.02 -2.82
N ARG A 208 -12.31 -4.72 -2.95
CA ARG A 208 -11.21 -5.63 -2.60
C ARG A 208 -11.34 -6.11 -1.15
N THR A 209 -11.59 -5.19 -0.23
CA THR A 209 -11.81 -5.47 1.20
C THR A 209 -12.97 -6.43 1.42
N ALA A 210 -14.11 -6.21 0.77
CA ALA A 210 -15.28 -7.08 0.91
C ALA A 210 -15.03 -8.49 0.36
N LEU A 211 -14.34 -8.60 -0.78
CA LEU A 211 -14.00 -9.88 -1.41
C LEU A 211 -12.99 -10.66 -0.59
N GLU A 212 -11.94 -10.01 -0.09
CA GLU A 212 -10.96 -10.63 0.81
C GLU A 212 -11.62 -11.07 2.12
N ASP A 213 -12.41 -10.22 2.77
CA ASP A 213 -13.09 -10.58 4.02
C ASP A 213 -14.03 -11.78 3.85
N ARG A 214 -14.77 -11.85 2.74
CA ARG A 214 -15.65 -12.99 2.42
C ARG A 214 -14.83 -14.26 2.19
N MET A 215 -13.70 -14.15 1.49
CA MET A 215 -12.79 -15.26 1.25
C MET A 215 -12.21 -15.78 2.57
N LEU A 216 -11.71 -14.89 3.44
CA LEU A 216 -11.16 -15.25 4.74
C LEU A 216 -12.21 -15.92 5.63
N GLN A 217 -13.45 -15.42 5.66
CA GLN A 217 -14.54 -16.08 6.40
C GLN A 217 -14.85 -17.50 5.88
N LYS A 218 -14.68 -17.75 4.58
CA LYS A 218 -14.98 -19.04 3.96
C LYS A 218 -13.84 -20.04 4.08
N GLU A 219 -12.59 -19.57 3.95
CA GLU A 219 -11.43 -20.42 3.70
C GLU A 219 -10.39 -20.41 4.84
N LEU A 220 -10.40 -19.41 5.73
CA LEU A 220 -9.44 -19.33 6.85
C LEU A 220 -10.09 -19.78 8.16
N ALA A 221 -9.60 -20.90 8.71
CA ALA A 221 -10.03 -21.40 10.01
C ALA A 221 -9.84 -20.35 11.11
N GLY A 222 -10.86 -20.16 11.97
CA GLY A 222 -10.84 -19.20 13.08
C GLY A 222 -11.23 -17.76 12.70
N TYR A 223 -11.37 -17.45 11.41
CA TYR A 223 -11.62 -16.06 10.97
C TYR A 223 -13.05 -15.60 11.27
N ARG A 224 -14.02 -16.53 11.27
CA ARG A 224 -15.42 -16.22 11.57
C ARG A 224 -15.60 -15.80 13.03
N GLU A 225 -14.99 -16.52 13.95
CA GLU A 225 -14.97 -16.25 15.40
C GLU A 225 -14.22 -14.94 15.70
N TYR A 226 -13.23 -14.60 14.88
CA TYR A 226 -12.59 -13.29 14.93
C TYR A 226 -13.51 -12.17 14.42
N ALA A 227 -14.23 -12.38 13.31
CA ALA A 227 -15.15 -11.42 12.74
C ALA A 227 -16.37 -11.11 13.63
N GLU A 228 -16.78 -12.06 14.47
CA GLU A 228 -17.82 -11.84 15.48
C GLU A 228 -17.35 -10.89 16.61
N ARG A 229 -16.06 -10.95 16.96
CA ARG A 229 -15.44 -10.07 17.97
C ARG A 229 -15.08 -8.70 17.42
N VAL A 230 -14.49 -8.66 16.22
CA VAL A 230 -14.09 -7.43 15.54
C VAL A 230 -15.04 -7.17 14.38
N ARG A 231 -16.15 -6.48 14.69
CA ARG A 231 -17.27 -6.32 13.77
C ARG A 231 -16.94 -5.45 12.57
N TYR A 232 -16.10 -4.44 12.74
CA TYR A 232 -15.80 -3.44 11.72
C TYR A 232 -14.73 -3.93 10.74
N ARG A 233 -14.93 -3.68 9.46
CA ARG A 233 -13.96 -3.94 8.39
C ARG A 233 -12.96 -2.82 8.25
N LEU A 234 -13.43 -1.57 8.17
CA LEU A 234 -12.60 -0.40 7.86
C LEU A 234 -12.78 0.75 8.85
N ILE A 235 -14.03 1.09 9.21
CA ILE A 235 -14.34 2.27 10.03
C ILE A 235 -15.26 1.86 11.18
N PRO A 236 -14.84 2.06 12.44
CA PRO A 236 -15.70 1.82 13.59
C PRO A 236 -17.03 2.57 13.50
N GLY A 237 -18.13 1.86 13.72
CA GLY A 237 -19.49 2.38 13.68
C GLY A 237 -20.12 2.46 12.29
N ILE A 238 -19.35 2.24 11.21
CA ILE A 238 -19.86 2.31 9.83
C ILE A 238 -19.88 0.92 9.18
N TRP A 239 -18.72 0.29 9.06
CA TRP A 239 -18.57 -0.95 8.30
C TRP A 239 -17.37 -1.78 8.74
#